data_AF-Q21IA7-F1
#
_entry.id   AF-Q21IA7-F1
#
_cell.length_a   1.000
_cell.length_b   1.000
_cell.length_c   1.000
_cell.angle_alpha   90.00
_cell.angle_beta   90.00
_cell.angle_gamma   90.00
#
_symmetry.space_group_name_H-M   'P 1'
#
loop_
_entity.id
_entity.type
_entity.pdbx_description
1 polymer ?
#
loop_
_entity_poly.entity_id
_entity_poly.type
_entity_poly.pdbx_seq_one_letter_code
_entity_poly.pdbx_strand_id
1 'polypeptide(L)'
;MKLGVVVLLALSGTLMSCGGGGGQKSSSGSDSEEGSVSIQECQIMMSTINLAHGGSCNLTQADADLFGLTPGLVQCDNGVLNYEGNEFSSGSNSINLNGLSFVCSVNG
;
A
#
# COMPACT_ATOMS: atom_id res chain seq x y z
N MET A 1 -19.97 23.36 -34.64
CA MET A 1 -20.79 23.76 -33.48
C MET A 1 -19.89 23.73 -32.26
N LYS A 2 -19.70 24.87 -31.61
CA LYS A 2 -18.65 25.13 -30.63
C LYS A 2 -19.35 25.18 -29.26
N LEU A 3 -19.16 24.18 -28.41
CA LEU A 3 -19.69 24.19 -27.04
C LEU A 3 -18.58 24.63 -26.10
N GLY A 4 -18.64 25.90 -25.70
CA GLY A 4 -17.88 26.41 -24.57
C GLY A 4 -18.65 26.13 -23.28
N VAL A 5 -17.96 25.64 -22.26
CA VAL A 5 -18.47 25.59 -20.89
C VAL A 5 -17.54 26.45 -20.04
N VAL A 6 -18.07 27.58 -19.60
CA VAL A 6 -17.50 28.47 -18.60
C VAL A 6 -17.99 27.96 -17.25
N VAL A 7 -17.08 27.57 -16.35
CA VAL A 7 -17.40 27.35 -14.94
C VAL A 7 -16.61 28.36 -14.12
N LEU A 8 -17.34 29.40 -13.71
CA LEU A 8 -17.01 30.31 -12.63
C LEU A 8 -17.35 29.62 -11.31
N LEU A 9 -16.35 29.32 -10.49
CA LEU A 9 -16.55 29.07 -9.06
C LEU A 9 -15.60 29.98 -8.28
N ALA A 10 -16.15 31.11 -7.85
CA ALA A 10 -15.58 31.93 -6.80
C ALA A 10 -16.04 31.35 -5.46
N LEU A 11 -15.10 31.15 -4.53
CA LEU A 11 -15.43 31.04 -3.10
C LEU A 11 -14.40 31.87 -2.32
N SER A 12 -14.86 33.02 -1.84
CA SER A 12 -14.12 33.95 -0.99
C SER A 12 -14.25 33.53 0.47
N GLY A 13 -13.12 33.36 1.17
CA GLY A 13 -13.05 33.29 2.63
C GLY A 13 -12.00 34.27 3.14
N THR A 14 -12.42 35.25 3.92
CA THR A 14 -11.57 36.28 4.55
C THR A 14 -11.52 36.10 6.07
N LEU A 15 -10.40 36.52 6.67
CA LEU A 15 -10.23 37.25 7.95
C LEU A 15 -9.14 36.69 8.92
N MET A 16 -8.00 37.42 8.90
CA MET A 16 -7.24 38.03 10.03
C MET A 16 -6.59 37.18 11.13
N SER A 17 -5.24 37.22 11.19
CA SER A 17 -4.40 37.76 12.30
C SER A 17 -2.92 37.43 12.01
N CYS A 18 -2.07 38.38 11.59
CA CYS A 18 -1.23 39.29 12.39
C CYS A 18 -0.20 38.60 13.33
N GLY A 19 1.03 38.48 12.85
CA GLY A 19 2.23 38.16 13.62
C GLY A 19 3.45 38.29 12.71
N GLY A 20 4.14 39.43 12.78
CA GLY A 20 5.24 39.77 11.88
C GLY A 20 6.58 39.12 12.24
N GLY A 21 7.58 39.39 11.38
CA GLY A 21 9.00 39.26 11.75
C GLY A 21 9.90 38.62 10.72
N GLY A 22 10.46 39.45 9.82
CA GLY A 22 11.86 39.42 9.37
C GLY A 22 12.56 38.13 8.97
N GLY A 23 12.98 38.08 7.70
CA GLY A 23 14.39 37.88 7.38
C GLY A 23 14.91 36.47 7.09
N GLN A 24 15.36 36.32 5.83
CA GLN A 24 16.58 35.61 5.40
C GLN A 24 16.54 34.08 5.24
N LYS A 25 16.50 33.69 3.96
CA LYS A 25 17.18 32.56 3.29
C LYS A 25 17.61 31.38 4.18
N SER A 26 16.99 30.23 3.97
CA SER A 26 17.69 28.95 3.85
C SER A 26 16.83 27.96 3.07
N SER A 27 17.46 27.35 2.07
CA SER A 27 16.97 26.19 1.34
C SER A 27 16.65 25.07 2.31
N SER A 28 15.48 24.46 2.16
CA SER A 28 15.12 23.08 2.52
C SER A 28 13.67 22.93 2.08
N GLY A 29 13.34 22.22 1.00
CA GLY A 29 13.66 20.80 0.89
C GLY A 29 12.80 20.07 1.93
N SER A 30 11.50 20.01 1.67
CA SER A 30 10.59 19.13 2.39
C SER A 30 9.56 18.67 1.38
N ASP A 31 10.09 18.01 0.33
CA ASP A 31 9.38 16.92 -0.31
C ASP A 31 8.77 16.08 0.81
N SER A 32 7.45 16.08 0.85
CA SER A 32 6.73 15.08 1.63
C SER A 32 7.13 13.76 1.00
N GLU A 33 8.03 13.03 1.64
CA GLU A 33 8.29 11.64 1.30
C GLU A 33 6.98 10.89 1.56
N GLU A 34 6.13 10.84 0.54
CA GLU A 34 5.19 9.74 0.34
C GLU A 34 6.03 8.49 0.54
N GLY A 35 5.87 7.88 1.71
CA GLY A 35 6.50 6.62 2.07
C GLY A 35 6.14 5.62 0.99
N SER A 36 7.03 5.47 0.02
CA SER A 36 6.92 4.49 -1.03
C SER A 36 6.99 3.16 -0.31
N VAL A 37 5.84 2.57 -0.02
CA VAL A 37 5.77 1.18 0.44
C VAL A 37 6.38 0.39 -0.69
N SER A 38 7.68 0.10 -0.55
CA SER A 38 8.42 -0.65 -1.55
C SER A 38 7.87 -2.07 -1.47
N ILE A 39 6.89 -2.36 -2.31
CA ILE A 39 6.30 -3.70 -2.42
C ILE A 39 7.41 -4.57 -3.00
N GLN A 40 8.08 -5.31 -2.13
CA GLN A 40 9.12 -6.25 -2.51
C GLN A 40 8.48 -7.53 -3.08
N GLU A 41 9.25 -8.28 -3.85
CA GLU A 41 8.84 -9.61 -4.29
C GLU A 41 8.63 -10.52 -3.07
N CYS A 42 7.61 -11.38 -3.12
CA CYS A 42 7.36 -12.30 -2.02
C CYS A 42 8.53 -13.27 -1.86
N GLN A 43 9.13 -13.30 -0.66
CA GLN A 43 10.15 -14.30 -0.36
C GLN A 43 9.49 -15.63 -0.01
N ILE A 44 9.66 -16.63 -0.88
CA ILE A 44 9.16 -17.98 -0.67
C ILE A 44 10.27 -18.83 -0.05
N MET A 45 10.10 -19.20 1.21
CA MET A 45 10.98 -20.10 1.93
C MET A 45 10.25 -21.40 2.23
N MET A 46 10.74 -22.53 1.71
CA MET A 46 10.11 -23.85 1.92
C MET A 46 8.61 -23.85 1.61
N SER A 47 8.22 -23.26 0.47
CA SER A 47 6.80 -23.10 0.06
C SER A 47 5.96 -22.32 1.07
N THR A 48 6.57 -21.37 1.79
CA THR A 48 5.88 -20.48 2.73
C THR A 48 6.27 -19.02 2.46
N ILE A 49 5.27 -18.14 2.42
CA ILE A 49 5.41 -16.69 2.44
C ILE A 49 5.06 -16.21 3.84
N ASN A 50 5.96 -15.45 4.47
CA ASN A 50 5.73 -14.83 5.77
C ASN A 50 5.59 -13.32 5.60
N LEU A 51 4.42 -12.79 5.97
CA LEU A 51 4.13 -11.37 5.96
C LEU A 51 3.90 -10.88 7.40
N ALA A 52 4.60 -9.81 7.75
CA ALA A 52 4.35 -9.06 8.98
C ALA A 52 3.04 -8.26 8.87
N HIS A 53 2.52 -7.80 10.01
CA HIS A 53 1.38 -6.88 10.03
C HIS A 53 1.68 -5.61 9.22
N GLY A 54 0.74 -5.21 8.34
CA GLY A 54 0.90 -4.09 7.41
C GLY A 54 1.86 -4.40 6.25
N GLY A 55 2.37 -5.63 6.16
CA GLY A 55 3.26 -6.08 5.12
C GLY A 55 2.53 -6.37 3.82
N SER A 56 3.19 -6.08 2.70
CA SER A 56 2.74 -6.48 1.38
C SER A 56 3.90 -6.98 0.54
N CYS A 57 3.63 -7.93 -0.34
CA CYS A 57 4.59 -8.42 -1.30
C CYS A 57 3.91 -8.76 -2.63
N ASN A 58 4.67 -8.70 -3.72
CA ASN A 58 4.16 -9.07 -5.04
C ASN A 58 4.57 -10.51 -5.36
N LEU A 59 3.59 -11.38 -5.56
CA LEU A 59 3.81 -12.74 -6.05
C LEU A 59 4.11 -12.64 -7.56
N THR A 60 5.32 -13.00 -7.95
CA THR A 60 5.75 -12.90 -9.35
C THR A 60 5.04 -13.96 -10.19
N GLN A 61 5.01 -13.74 -11.51
CA GLN A 61 4.49 -14.74 -12.45
C GLN A 61 5.24 -16.08 -12.32
N ALA A 62 6.57 -16.03 -12.22
CA ALA A 62 7.38 -17.23 -12.10
C ALA A 62 7.04 -18.03 -10.85
N ASP A 63 6.87 -17.37 -9.70
CA ASP A 63 6.48 -18.04 -8.46
C ASP A 63 5.05 -18.57 -8.52
N ALA A 64 4.12 -17.79 -9.07
CA ALA A 64 2.73 -18.19 -9.22
C ALA A 64 2.61 -19.44 -10.09
N ASP A 65 3.37 -19.55 -11.18
CA ASP A 65 3.40 -20.72 -12.07
C ASP A 65 3.90 -21.99 -11.36
N LEU A 66 4.82 -21.89 -10.40
CA LEU A 66 5.31 -23.05 -9.63
C LEU A 66 4.22 -23.69 -8.76
N PHE A 67 3.25 -22.89 -8.30
CA PHE A 67 2.15 -23.34 -7.44
C PHE A 67 0.80 -23.34 -8.15
N GLY A 68 0.74 -23.01 -9.44
CA GLY A 68 -0.51 -22.87 -10.19
C GLY A 68 -1.46 -21.83 -9.59
N LEU A 69 -0.89 -20.70 -9.16
CA LEU A 69 -1.60 -19.53 -8.63
C LEU A 69 -1.60 -18.40 -9.66
N THR A 70 -2.29 -17.30 -9.37
CA THR A 70 -2.24 -16.08 -10.17
C THR A 70 -1.17 -15.14 -9.61
N PRO A 71 -0.35 -14.48 -10.44
CA PRO A 71 0.52 -13.42 -9.92
C PRO A 71 -0.32 -12.27 -9.33
N GLY A 72 0.24 -11.57 -8.35
CA GLY A 72 -0.42 -10.38 -7.83
C GLY A 72 0.04 -9.97 -6.45
N LEU A 73 -0.60 -8.90 -5.97
CA LEU A 73 -0.32 -8.33 -4.68
C LEU A 73 -0.93 -9.18 -3.56
N VAL A 74 -0.08 -9.57 -2.62
CA VAL A 74 -0.46 -10.23 -1.37
C VAL A 74 -0.26 -9.21 -0.25
N GLN A 75 -1.30 -8.96 0.52
CA GLN A 75 -1.25 -8.04 1.66
C GLN A 75 -1.63 -8.78 2.94
N CYS A 76 -1.01 -8.37 4.04
CA CYS A 76 -1.34 -8.86 5.37
C CYS A 76 -1.71 -7.66 6.26
N ASP A 77 -2.98 -7.58 6.63
CA ASP A 77 -3.47 -6.59 7.59
C ASP A 77 -4.05 -7.31 8.81
N ASN A 78 -3.39 -7.15 9.94
CA ASN A 78 -3.87 -7.67 11.24
C ASN A 78 -4.31 -9.15 11.23
N GLY A 79 -3.54 -10.04 10.59
CA GLY A 79 -3.87 -11.47 10.45
C GLY A 79 -4.88 -11.81 9.35
N VAL A 80 -5.34 -10.80 8.60
CA VAL A 80 -6.17 -10.95 7.41
C VAL A 80 -5.26 -10.86 6.20
N LEU A 81 -5.21 -11.94 5.41
CA LEU A 81 -4.53 -11.95 4.13
C LEU A 81 -5.49 -11.45 3.05
N ASN A 82 -5.06 -10.51 2.21
CA ASN A 82 -5.75 -10.14 0.98
C ASN A 82 -4.94 -10.61 -0.22
N TYR A 83 -5.55 -11.42 -1.08
CA TYR A 83 -4.93 -11.93 -2.31
C TYR A 83 -6.00 -12.10 -3.39
N GLU A 84 -5.74 -11.54 -4.58
CA GLU A 84 -6.70 -11.45 -5.71
C GLU A 84 -8.05 -10.80 -5.32
N GLY A 85 -8.05 -9.89 -4.35
CA GLY A 85 -9.26 -9.25 -3.84
C GLY A 85 -10.10 -10.15 -2.92
N ASN A 86 -9.62 -11.34 -2.59
CA ASN A 86 -10.24 -12.23 -1.60
C ASN A 86 -9.55 -12.04 -0.25
N GLU A 87 -10.38 -11.96 0.80
CA GLU A 87 -9.91 -11.85 2.17
C GLU A 87 -9.96 -13.20 2.87
N PHE A 88 -8.85 -13.55 3.50
CA PHE A 88 -8.70 -14.78 4.25
C PHE A 88 -8.26 -14.43 5.66
N SER A 89 -9.17 -14.56 6.63
CA SER A 89 -8.82 -14.46 8.04
C SER A 89 -8.04 -15.70 8.45
N SER A 90 -6.73 -15.57 8.62
CA SER A 90 -5.88 -16.68 9.07
C SER A 90 -6.03 -16.96 10.57
N GLY A 91 -6.55 -16.00 11.35
CA GLY A 91 -6.59 -16.05 12.81
C GLY A 91 -5.19 -16.14 13.42
N SER A 92 -4.52 -17.29 13.27
CA SER A 92 -3.16 -17.56 13.75
C SER A 92 -2.35 -18.54 12.88
N ASN A 93 -2.94 -19.21 11.88
CA ASN A 93 -2.43 -20.54 11.46
C ASN A 93 -2.07 -20.72 9.98
N SER A 94 -1.97 -19.65 9.20
CA SER A 94 -1.67 -19.66 7.75
C SER A 94 -2.81 -20.16 6.85
N ILE A 95 -2.80 -19.69 5.60
CA ILE A 95 -3.67 -20.15 4.52
C ILE A 95 -2.82 -20.94 3.54
N ASN A 96 -3.27 -22.14 3.15
CA ASN A 96 -2.58 -22.90 2.12
C ASN A 96 -3.36 -22.83 0.79
N LEU A 97 -2.71 -22.32 -0.26
CA LEU A 97 -3.25 -22.29 -1.62
C LEU A 97 -2.33 -23.10 -2.53
N ASN A 98 -2.84 -24.22 -3.07
CA ASN A 98 -2.10 -25.12 -3.96
C ASN A 98 -0.69 -25.51 -3.46
N GLY A 99 -0.54 -25.70 -2.15
CA GLY A 99 0.73 -26.08 -1.53
C GLY A 99 1.63 -24.91 -1.11
N LEU A 100 1.30 -23.66 -1.48
CA LEU A 100 1.95 -22.47 -0.96
C LEU A 100 1.25 -22.00 0.32
N SER A 101 1.99 -21.93 1.42
CA SER A 101 1.50 -21.45 2.71
C SER A 101 1.71 -19.93 2.85
N PHE A 102 0.66 -19.20 3.20
CA PHE A 102 0.68 -17.77 3.46
C PHE A 102 0.48 -17.55 4.95
N VAL A 103 1.52 -17.09 5.63
CA VAL A 103 1.51 -16.75 7.05
C VAL A 103 1.37 -15.24 7.18
N CYS A 104 0.23 -14.79 7.69
CA CYS A 104 -0.03 -13.38 7.98
C CYS A 104 -0.05 -13.16 9.49
N SER A 105 0.86 -12.32 10.00
CA SER A 105 1.02 -12.06 11.43
C SER A 105 0.00 -11.05 11.96
N VAL A 106 -0.60 -11.33 13.12
CA VAL A 106 -1.58 -10.45 13.79
C VAL A 106 -0.96 -9.33 14.64
N ASN A 107 0.32 -9.42 14.99
CA ASN A 107 1.01 -8.42 15.81
C ASN A 107 2.52 -8.49 15.49
N GLY A 108 3.13 -7.33 15.25
CA GLY A 108 4.58 -7.13 15.32
C GLY A 108 4.89 -6.30 16.56
#